data_AF-A0A7K5DXB0-F1
#
_entry.id   AF-A0A7K5DXB0-F1
#
_cell.length_a   1.000
_cell.length_b   1.000
_cell.length_c   1.000
_cell.angle_alpha   90.00
_cell.angle_beta   90.00
_cell.angle_gamma   90.00
#
_symmetry.space_group_name_H-M   'P 1'
#
loop_
_entity.id
_entity.type
_entity.pdbx_description
1 polymer ?
#
loop_
_entity_poly.entity_id
_entity_poly.type
_entity_poly.pdbx_seq_one_letter_code
_entity_poly.pdbx_strand_id
1 'polypeptide(L)' 'RILDQQLIVVNFLVDDLRFYLEMDKFSRLADSGEAAAPHKLRSERHVAFLRKKLDVISRLFLNSDIPPKLRVRPQD' A
#
# COMPACT_ATOMS: atom_id res chain seq x y z
N ARG A 1 3.68 -20.97 -11.61
CA ARG A 1 4.88 -21.83 -11.52
C ARG A 1 4.63 -22.81 -10.38
N ILE A 2 4.98 -24.09 -10.52
CA ILE A 2 4.80 -25.10 -9.48
C ILE A 2 6.11 -25.20 -8.68
N LEU A 3 6.02 -25.13 -7.36
CA LEU A 3 7.08 -25.41 -6.40
C LEU A 3 6.49 -26.44 -5.42
N ASP A 4 7.18 -27.55 -5.18
CA ASP A 4 6.78 -28.64 -4.28
C ASP A 4 5.31 -29.10 -4.41
N GLN A 5 4.88 -29.40 -5.65
CA GLN A 5 3.54 -29.94 -5.96
C GLN A 5 2.35 -29.05 -5.53
N GLN A 6 2.60 -27.87 -4.98
CA GLN A 6 1.60 -26.87 -4.70
C GLN A 6 1.46 -25.97 -5.93
N LEU A 7 0.24 -25.85 -6.44
CA LEU A 7 -0.08 -24.84 -7.44
C LEU A 7 0.06 -23.47 -6.76
N ILE A 8 1.26 -22.90 -6.79
CA ILE A 8 1.47 -21.51 -6.40
C ILE A 8 0.76 -20.67 -7.45
N VAL A 9 -0.42 -20.20 -7.08
CA VAL A 9 -1.20 -19.23 -7.85
C VAL A 9 -0.39 -17.94 -7.85
N VAL A 10 0.42 -17.77 -8.90
CA VAL A 10 1.34 -16.64 -9.10
C VAL A 10 0.64 -15.30 -8.94
N ASN A 11 -0.67 -15.22 -9.23
CA ASN A 11 -1.45 -14.00 -9.07
C ASN A 11 -1.49 -13.47 -7.63
N PHE A 12 -1.58 -14.32 -6.59
CA PHE A 12 -1.59 -13.82 -5.21
C PHE A 12 -0.26 -13.12 -4.86
N LEU A 13 0.87 -13.68 -5.31
CA LEU A 13 2.18 -13.09 -5.06
C LEU A 13 2.42 -11.77 -5.80
N VAL A 14 1.82 -11.59 -6.99
CA VAL A 14 1.96 -10.36 -7.77
C VAL A 14 1.25 -9.20 -7.08
N ASP A 15 0.02 -9.42 -6.59
CA ASP A 15 -0.74 -8.36 -5.91
C ASP A 15 -0.15 -8.04 -4.53
N ASP A 16 0.33 -9.05 -3.80
CA ASP A 16 1.06 -8.86 -2.54
C ASP A 16 2.35 -8.03 -2.74
N LEU A 17 3.14 -8.36 -3.76
CA LEU A 17 4.37 -7.62 -4.10
C LEU A 17 4.04 -6.19 -4.54
N ARG A 18 3.00 -6.01 -5.35
CA ARG A 18 2.60 -4.70 -5.85
C ARG A 18 2.12 -3.80 -4.70
N PHE A 19 1.34 -4.35 -3.77
CA PHE A 19 0.94 -3.65 -2.56
C PHE A 19 2.15 -3.25 -1.71
N TYR A 20 3.09 -4.17 -1.48
CA TYR A 20 4.32 -3.89 -0.74
C TYR A 20 5.10 -2.72 -1.35
N LEU A 21 5.31 -2.74 -2.68
CA LEU A 21 6.03 -1.68 -3.38
C LEU A 21 5.30 -0.32 -3.31
N GLU A 22 3.97 -0.30 -3.39
CA GLU A 22 3.20 0.94 -3.23
C GLU A 22 3.26 1.47 -1.79
N MET A 23 3.28 0.59 -0.79
CA MET A 23 3.45 0.98 0.61
C MET A 23 4.85 1.51 0.91
N ASP A 24 5.91 0.91 0.35
CA ASP A 24 7.29 1.43 0.47
C ASP A 24 7.40 2.84 -0.14
N LYS A 25 6.86 3.05 -1.34
CA LYS A 25 6.79 4.39 -1.97
C LYS A 25 5.97 5.38 -1.14
N PHE A 26 4.86 4.93 -0.55
CA PHE A 26 4.02 5.76 0.31
C PHE A 26 4.79 6.19 1.57
N SER A 27 5.49 5.26 2.24
CA SER A 27 6.31 5.55 3.42
C SER A 27 7.35 6.61 3.12
N ARG A 28 8.17 6.42 2.08
CA ARG A 28 9.19 7.39 1.67
C ARG A 28 8.62 8.78 1.40
N LEU A 29 7.42 8.85 0.83
CA LEU A 29 6.74 10.11 0.54
C LEU A 29 6.26 10.80 1.81
N ALA A 30 5.72 10.05 2.77
CA ALA A 30 5.33 10.57 4.08
C ALA A 30 6.57 11.11 4.84
N ASP A 31 7.67 10.35 4.83
CA ASP A 31 8.93 10.73 5.50
C ASP A 31 9.57 11.97 4.85
N SER A 32 9.44 12.13 3.52
CA SER A 32 9.97 13.29 2.78
C SER A 32 9.26 14.61 3.10
N GLY A 33 8.02 14.56 3.60
CA GLY A 33 7.23 15.74 3.98
C GLY A 33 7.71 16.39 5.28
N GLU A 34 8.27 15.60 6.20
CA GLU A 34 8.78 16.09 7.49
C GLU A 34 10.09 16.87 7.37
N ALA A 35 10.91 16.56 6.36
CA ALA A 35 12.20 17.21 6.15
C ALA A 35 12.11 18.62 5.50
N ALA A 36 10.95 19.01 4.95
CA ALA A 36 10.80 20.22 4.14
C ALA A 36 9.68 21.17 4.63
N ALA A 37 10.01 21.94 5.67
CA ALA A 37 9.58 23.32 5.95
C ALA A 37 8.51 23.58 7.06
N PRO A 38 8.58 24.76 7.74
CA PRO A 38 7.87 25.08 8.99
C PRO A 38 6.45 25.65 8.80
N HIS A 39 5.86 25.55 7.60
CA HIS A 39 4.61 26.24 7.28
C HIS A 39 3.40 25.32 7.49
N LYS A 40 2.63 25.54 8.56
CA LYS A 40 1.45 24.72 8.94
C LYS A 40 0.48 24.40 7.79
N LEU A 41 0.17 25.38 6.93
CA LEU A 41 -0.71 25.21 5.77
C LEU A 41 -0.16 24.25 4.69
N ARG A 42 1.17 24.19 4.53
CA ARG A 42 1.84 23.23 3.63
C ARG A 42 1.73 21.82 4.20
N SER A 43 1.84 21.69 5.53
CA SER A 43 1.68 20.42 6.24
C SER A 43 0.26 19.86 6.15
N GLU A 44 -0.78 20.67 6.36
CA GLU A 44 -2.18 20.23 6.26
C GLU A 44 -2.56 19.73 4.85
N ARG A 45 -2.14 20.46 3.81
CA ARG A 45 -2.34 20.03 2.41
C ARG A 45 -1.57 18.74 2.11
N HIS A 46 -0.37 18.59 2.66
CA HIS A 46 0.43 17.37 2.50
C HIS A 46 -0.22 16.17 3.20
N VAL A 47 -0.70 16.35 4.43
CA VAL A 47 -1.45 15.32 5.17
C VAL A 47 -2.73 14.93 4.42
N ALA A 48 -3.50 15.89 3.92
CA ALA A 48 -4.70 15.62 3.12
C ALA A 48 -4.38 14.83 1.84
N PHE A 49 -3.26 15.16 1.17
CA PHE A 49 -2.77 14.42 0.02
C PHE A 49 -2.38 12.97 0.39
N LEU A 50 -1.63 12.76 1.46
CA LEU A 50 -1.27 11.43 1.95
C LEU A 50 -2.51 10.59 2.29
N ARG A 51 -3.51 11.18 2.97
CA ARG A 51 -4.79 10.51 3.26
C ARG A 51 -5.51 10.07 2.00
N LYS A 52 -5.60 10.94 0.98
CA LYS A 52 -6.21 10.59 -0.31
C LYS A 52 -5.47 9.45 -1.00
N LYS A 53 -4.14 9.44 -0.94
CA LYS A 53 -3.33 8.37 -1.54
C LYS A 53 -3.50 7.04 -0.80
N LEU A 54 -3.52 7.05 0.53
CA LEU A 54 -3.78 5.87 1.35
C LEU A 54 -5.16 5.27 1.05
N ASP A 55 -6.18 6.11 0.94
CA ASP A 55 -7.54 5.66 0.62
C ASP A 55 -7.65 4.97 -0.76
N VAL A 56 -6.90 5.46 -1.77
CA VAL A 56 -6.80 4.79 -3.06
C VAL A 56 -6.09 3.44 -2.94
N ILE A 57 -4.96 3.36 -2.23
CA ILE A 57 -4.24 2.10 -2.00
C ILE A 57 -5.14 1.09 -1.27
N SER A 58 -5.84 1.52 -0.23
CA SER A 58 -6.80 0.70 0.51
C SER A 58 -7.90 0.15 -0.39
N ARG A 59 -8.49 0.97 -1.26
CA ARG A 59 -9.52 0.51 -2.21
C ARG A 59 -8.99 -0.46 -3.27
N LEU A 60 -7.75 -0.28 -3.72
CA LEU A 60 -7.16 -1.13 -4.76
C LEU A 60 -6.69 -2.49 -4.25
N PHE A 61 -6.23 -2.59 -3.01
CA PHE A 61 -5.55 -3.81 -2.53
C PHE A 61 -6.25 -4.46 -1.34
N LEU A 62 -6.73 -3.67 -0.38
CA LEU A 62 -7.29 -4.20 0.87
C LEU A 62 -8.80 -4.44 0.76
N ASN A 63 -9.51 -3.46 0.19
CA ASN A 63 -10.96 -3.43 0.07
C ASN A 63 -11.44 -3.67 -1.38
N SER A 64 -10.57 -4.13 -2.28
CA SER A 64 -10.90 -4.32 -3.71
C SER A 64 -12.15 -5.17 -3.90
N ASP A 65 -13.08 -4.75 -4.76
CA ASP A 65 -14.25 -5.57 -5.11
C ASP A 65 -13.90 -6.72 -6.05
N ILE A 66 -12.72 -6.66 -6.68
CA ILE A 66 -12.23 -7.65 -7.64
C ILE A 66 -11.10 -8.46 -7.00
N PRO A 67 -11.16 -9.80 -6.99
CA PRO A 67 -10.10 -10.64 -6.45
C PRO A 67 -8.83 -10.64 -7.31
N PRO A 68 -7.65 -10.92 -6.71
CA PRO A 68 -7.46 -11.29 -5.30
C PRO A 68 -7.35 -10.07 -4.37
N LYS A 69 -8.06 -10.10 -3.23
CA LYS A 69 -7.87 -9.14 -2.14
C LYS A 69 -6.69 -9.57 -1.28
N LEU A 70 -5.93 -8.61 -0.75
CA LEU A 70 -4.86 -8.91 0.20
C LEU A 70 -5.49 -9.54 1.46
N ARG A 71 -5.17 -10.81 1.73
CA ARG A 71 -5.62 -11.50 2.94
C ARG A 71 -4.58 -11.29 4.03
N VAL A 72 -4.70 -10.19 4.78
CA VAL A 72 -3.91 -9.97 5.98
C VAL A 72 -4.34 -11.01 7.02
N ARG A 73 -3.43 -11.90 7.43
CA ARG A 73 -3.67 -12.76 8.59
C ARG A 73 -3.38 -11.95 9.85
N PRO A 74 -4.33 -11.83 10.79
CA PRO A 74 -4.02 -11.36 12.14
C PRO A 74 -2.90 -12.23 12.71
N GLN A 75 -1.94 -11.59 13.38
CA GLN A 75 -0.93 -12.30 14.15
C GLN A 75 -1.52 -12.47 15.55
N ASP A 76 -2.03 -13.68 15.83
CA ASP A 76 -2.40 -14.11 17.18
C ASP A 76 -1.16 -14.39 18.03
#